data_AF-A0A075JVL9-F1
#
_entry.id   AF-A0A075JVL9-F1
#
_cell.length_a   1.000
_cell.length_b   1.000
_cell.length_c   1.000
_cell.angle_alpha   90.00
_cell.angle_beta   90.00
_cell.angle_gamma   90.00
#
_symmetry.space_group_name_H-M   'P 1'
#
loop_
_entity.id
_entity.type
_entity.pdbx_description
1 polymer ?
#
loop_
_entity_poly.entity_id
_entity_poly.type
_entity_poly.pdbx_seq_one_letter_code
_entity_poly.pdbx_strand_id
1 'polypeptide(L)'
;MHTHADSFASTLPGQLTSPGFAFVEGDAMKPLLTAVGQLSDWAAFVDSWNQLEPDPYLAAKGRFRRRRHATFSATADGPVLPEPHQAHYQSLQYNALQGDIQRWFEPITAPVANGASLRTILAFCHRLFGEVAPTALRWHIEVHQFRIEATADTAGEPTPEGSHRDGVDYVLVLLVNRQNIASGTTTIHTPDGRLLGDFTLTHPLDAALIHDPSVYHGVTPVRPLEADKPAFRDVLVVTFKASASHAA
;
A
#
# COMPACT_ATOMS: atom_id res chain seq x y z
N MET A 1 17.80 -5.31 27.01
CA MET A 1 17.63 -6.54 26.19
C MET A 1 17.17 -6.07 24.82
N HIS A 2 17.99 -6.22 23.77
CA HIS A 2 17.51 -6.04 22.39
C HIS A 2 16.60 -7.24 22.08
N THR A 3 15.36 -6.98 21.68
CA THR A 3 14.42 -8.04 21.28
C THR A 3 14.71 -8.49 19.85
N HIS A 4 14.24 -9.69 19.46
CA HIS A 4 14.33 -10.14 18.07
C HIS A 4 13.66 -9.17 17.08
N ALA A 5 12.61 -8.47 17.50
CA ALA A 5 11.94 -7.45 16.70
C ALA A 5 12.85 -6.23 16.44
N ASP A 6 13.62 -5.79 17.44
CA ASP A 6 14.56 -4.66 17.29
C ASP A 6 15.67 -5.00 16.28
N SER A 7 16.17 -6.25 16.34
CA SER A 7 17.16 -6.76 15.38
C SER A 7 16.62 -6.75 13.96
N PHE A 8 15.42 -7.31 13.72
CA PHE A 8 14.80 -7.32 12.40
C PHE A 8 14.51 -5.90 11.88
N ALA A 9 13.96 -5.02 12.72
CA ALA A 9 13.67 -3.62 12.38
C ALA A 9 14.91 -2.91 11.82
N SER A 10 16.08 -3.11 12.45
CA SER A 10 17.34 -2.49 12.03
C SER A 10 17.83 -2.91 10.64
N THR A 11 17.30 -3.99 10.07
CA THR A 11 17.67 -4.44 8.72
C THR A 11 16.82 -3.82 7.61
N LEU A 12 15.62 -3.31 7.92
CA LEU A 12 14.68 -2.79 6.92
C LEU A 12 15.25 -1.60 6.12
N PRO A 13 15.93 -0.61 6.73
CA PRO A 13 16.56 0.46 5.97
C PRO A 13 17.57 -0.03 4.93
N GLY A 14 18.34 -1.06 5.30
CA GLY A 14 19.30 -1.71 4.41
C GLY A 14 18.61 -2.38 3.22
N GLN A 15 17.54 -3.14 3.46
CA GLN A 15 16.76 -3.81 2.41
C GLN A 15 16.08 -2.83 1.45
N LEU A 16 15.53 -1.73 1.97
CA LEU A 16 14.95 -0.65 1.15
C LEU A 16 16.00 0.10 0.32
N THR A 17 17.23 0.20 0.79
CA THR A 17 18.33 0.76 0.02
C THR A 17 18.82 -0.22 -1.05
N SER A 18 18.98 -1.49 -0.67
CA SER A 18 19.39 -2.59 -1.54
C SER A 18 18.89 -3.92 -0.95
N PRO A 19 18.01 -4.67 -1.65
CA PRO A 19 17.76 -4.60 -3.09
C PRO A 19 16.68 -3.60 -3.55
N GLY A 20 16.12 -2.77 -2.67
CA GLY A 20 15.04 -1.82 -3.03
C GLY A 20 13.66 -2.24 -2.54
N PHE A 21 13.56 -3.34 -1.80
CA PHE A 21 12.30 -3.81 -1.21
C PHE A 21 12.56 -4.69 0.02
N ALA A 22 11.54 -4.84 0.85
CA ALA A 22 11.48 -5.83 1.93
C ALA A 22 10.09 -6.48 1.95
N PHE A 23 10.06 -7.79 2.17
CA PHE A 23 8.85 -8.52 2.56
C PHE A 23 8.90 -8.79 4.06
N VAL A 24 7.82 -8.45 4.77
CA VAL A 24 7.70 -8.65 6.21
C VAL A 24 6.41 -9.42 6.48
N GLU A 25 6.54 -10.60 7.08
CA GLU A 25 5.39 -11.41 7.50
C GLU A 25 4.64 -10.75 8.66
N GLY A 26 3.33 -10.99 8.75
CA GLY A 26 2.45 -10.35 9.72
C GLY A 26 2.88 -10.52 11.18
N ASP A 27 3.42 -11.68 11.55
CA ASP A 27 3.94 -11.94 12.90
C ASP A 27 5.18 -11.11 13.23
N ALA A 28 5.99 -10.77 12.23
CA ALA A 28 7.12 -9.85 12.37
C ALA A 28 6.66 -8.37 12.27
N MET A 29 5.70 -8.07 11.40
CA MET A 29 5.19 -6.72 11.18
C MET A 29 4.43 -6.17 12.38
N LYS A 30 3.63 -7.01 13.05
CA LYS A 30 2.78 -6.59 14.17
C LYS A 30 3.58 -5.99 15.34
N PRO A 31 4.67 -6.61 15.84
CA PRO A 31 5.55 -5.99 16.83
C PRO A 31 6.09 -4.62 16.40
N LEU A 32 6.49 -4.48 15.13
CA LEU A 32 7.02 -3.21 14.59
C LEU A 32 5.98 -2.10 14.64
N LEU A 33 4.73 -2.40 14.26
CA LEU A 33 3.61 -1.46 14.36
C LEU A 33 3.31 -1.11 15.82
N THR A 34 3.24 -2.12 16.71
CA THR A 34 2.92 -1.88 18.13
C THR A 34 4.03 -1.18 18.91
N ALA A 35 5.26 -1.16 18.37
CA ALA A 35 6.36 -0.39 18.95
C ALA A 35 6.20 1.13 18.74
N VAL A 36 5.36 1.56 17.78
CA VAL A 36 5.12 2.98 17.48
C VAL A 36 3.70 3.44 17.80
N GLY A 37 2.77 2.52 18.06
CA GLY A 37 1.37 2.87 18.34
C GLY A 37 0.51 1.67 18.75
N GLN A 38 -0.81 1.79 18.55
CA GLN A 38 -1.80 0.80 18.96
C GLN A 38 -2.66 0.36 17.79
N LEU A 39 -3.02 -0.92 17.77
CA LEU A 39 -3.96 -1.51 16.80
C LEU A 39 -5.31 -1.86 17.50
N SER A 40 -5.75 -1.02 18.43
CA SER A 40 -6.90 -1.29 19.32
C SER A 40 -8.24 -1.38 18.59
N ASP A 41 -8.34 -0.77 17.42
CA ASP A 41 -9.51 -0.76 16.54
C ASP A 41 -9.34 -1.65 15.29
N TRP A 42 -8.36 -2.57 15.28
CA TRP A 42 -8.02 -3.38 14.11
C TRP A 42 -9.24 -4.09 13.48
N ALA A 43 -10.14 -4.63 14.32
CA ALA A 43 -11.35 -5.28 13.83
C ALA A 43 -12.27 -4.33 13.04
N ALA A 44 -12.49 -3.10 13.54
CA ALA A 44 -13.26 -2.08 12.84
C ALA A 44 -12.53 -1.55 11.60
N PHE A 45 -11.20 -1.45 11.67
CA PHE A 45 -10.36 -1.09 10.53
C PHE A 45 -10.51 -2.10 9.39
N VAL A 46 -10.42 -3.40 9.68
CA VAL A 46 -10.64 -4.49 8.70
C VAL A 46 -12.07 -4.45 8.15
N ASP A 47 -13.07 -4.29 9.00
CA ASP A 47 -14.48 -4.27 8.58
C ASP A 47 -14.80 -3.12 7.61
N SER A 48 -14.04 -2.03 7.66
CA SER A 48 -14.23 -0.90 6.73
C SER A 48 -14.09 -1.26 5.25
N TRP A 49 -13.40 -2.37 4.91
CA TRP A 49 -13.31 -2.85 3.53
C TRP A 49 -14.66 -3.33 2.97
N ASN A 50 -15.62 -3.68 3.83
CA ASN A 50 -16.98 -4.05 3.42
C ASN A 50 -17.82 -2.85 2.97
N GLN A 51 -17.33 -1.62 3.18
CA GLN A 51 -18.00 -0.35 2.84
C GLN A 51 -17.25 0.42 1.73
N LEU A 52 -16.39 -0.26 0.96
CA LEU A 52 -15.71 0.35 -0.19
C LEU A 52 -16.66 0.46 -1.39
N GLU A 53 -16.48 1.55 -2.13
CA GLU A 53 -17.28 1.90 -3.30
C GLU A 53 -16.58 1.43 -4.59
N PRO A 54 -17.33 1.12 -5.66
CA PRO A 54 -16.73 0.77 -6.96
C PRO A 54 -15.79 1.87 -7.48
N ASP A 55 -14.66 1.48 -8.08
CA ASP A 55 -13.76 2.37 -8.83
C ASP A 55 -14.41 2.70 -10.19
N PRO A 56 -14.97 3.92 -10.40
CA PRO A 56 -15.72 4.23 -11.61
C PRO A 56 -14.81 4.30 -12.85
N TYR A 57 -13.53 4.60 -12.66
CA TYR A 57 -12.58 4.73 -13.75
C TYR A 57 -12.17 3.37 -14.29
N LEU A 58 -12.02 2.35 -13.42
CA LEU A 58 -11.79 0.98 -13.87
C LEU A 58 -13.06 0.33 -14.43
N ALA A 59 -14.22 0.63 -13.83
CA ALA A 59 -15.50 0.13 -14.33
C ALA A 59 -15.75 0.58 -15.77
N ALA A 60 -15.38 1.81 -16.13
CA ALA A 60 -15.43 2.32 -17.51
C ALA A 60 -14.56 1.52 -18.51
N LYS A 61 -13.63 0.70 -18.02
CA LYS A 61 -12.78 -0.22 -18.81
C LYS A 61 -13.19 -1.69 -18.68
N GLY A 62 -14.35 -1.97 -18.09
CA GLY A 62 -14.83 -3.34 -17.86
C GLY A 62 -14.06 -4.10 -16.78
N ARG A 63 -13.34 -3.39 -15.89
CA ARG A 63 -12.59 -3.97 -14.78
C ARG A 63 -13.21 -3.57 -13.44
N PHE A 64 -13.04 -4.43 -12.44
CA PHE A 64 -13.72 -4.25 -11.15
C PHE A 64 -12.71 -4.18 -10.00
N ARG A 65 -12.85 -3.12 -9.20
CA ARG A 65 -12.13 -2.91 -7.95
C ARG A 65 -12.99 -2.01 -7.10
N ARG A 66 -13.03 -2.24 -5.79
CA ARG A 66 -13.61 -1.27 -4.86
C ARG A 66 -12.50 -0.53 -4.12
N ARG A 67 -12.70 0.75 -3.87
CA ARG A 67 -11.68 1.57 -3.21
C ARG A 67 -12.23 2.77 -2.46
N ARG A 68 -11.39 3.27 -1.56
CA ARG A 68 -11.49 4.61 -0.98
C ARG A 68 -10.09 5.22 -0.92
N HIS A 69 -10.02 6.54 -0.85
CA HIS A 69 -8.77 7.31 -0.88
C HIS A 69 -8.71 8.39 0.20
N ALA A 70 -7.53 8.65 0.74
CA ALA A 70 -7.28 9.83 1.56
C ALA A 70 -5.86 10.33 1.34
N THR A 71 -5.65 11.60 1.69
CA THR A 71 -4.32 12.22 1.67
C THR A 71 -3.94 12.72 3.05
N PHE A 72 -2.66 12.62 3.35
CA PHE A 72 -2.02 13.14 4.54
C PHE A 72 -0.75 13.89 4.13
N SER A 73 -0.21 14.69 5.05
CA SER A 73 1.11 15.30 4.93
C SER A 73 1.91 15.13 6.21
N ALA A 74 3.23 15.23 6.11
CA ALA A 74 4.11 15.29 7.27
C ALA A 74 5.35 16.11 6.95
N THR A 75 5.85 16.86 7.93
CA THR A 75 7.24 17.36 7.91
C THR A 75 8.17 16.29 8.47
N ALA A 76 9.47 16.35 8.18
CA ALA A 76 10.47 15.38 8.64
C ALA A 76 10.32 14.96 10.12
N ASP A 77 10.19 15.93 11.04
CA ASP A 77 10.06 15.68 12.48
C ASP A 77 8.62 15.88 13.01
N GLY A 78 7.65 16.04 12.12
CA GLY A 78 6.28 16.40 12.47
C GLY A 78 5.32 15.21 12.58
N PRO A 79 4.11 15.44 13.11
CA PRO A 79 3.06 14.44 13.04
C PRO A 79 2.57 14.27 11.58
N VAL A 80 2.05 13.08 11.26
CA VAL A 80 1.28 12.87 10.03
C VAL A 80 -0.10 13.50 10.21
N LEU A 81 -0.49 14.43 9.35
CA LEU A 81 -1.74 15.20 9.44
C LEU A 81 -2.65 14.89 8.25
N PRO A 82 -3.97 14.74 8.45
CA PRO A 82 -4.91 14.58 7.34
C PRO A 82 -4.99 15.87 6.51
N GLU A 83 -5.11 15.71 5.20
CA GLU A 83 -5.33 16.80 4.25
C GLU A 83 -6.79 16.81 3.76
N PRO A 84 -7.28 17.95 3.23
CA PRO A 84 -8.56 17.99 2.52
C PRO A 84 -8.63 16.93 1.42
N HIS A 85 -9.84 16.40 1.19
CA HIS A 85 -10.05 15.43 0.12
C HIS A 85 -9.66 16.03 -1.24
N GLN A 86 -8.85 15.29 -1.99
CA GLN A 86 -8.31 15.72 -3.27
C GLN A 86 -8.18 14.53 -4.21
N ALA A 87 -8.10 14.84 -5.51
CA ALA A 87 -7.92 13.81 -6.53
C ALA A 87 -6.59 13.08 -6.38
N HIS A 88 -6.62 11.79 -6.70
CA HIS A 88 -5.42 11.02 -7.00
C HIS A 88 -4.97 11.30 -8.44
N TYR A 89 -3.70 11.68 -8.61
CA TYR A 89 -3.10 11.97 -9.91
C TYR A 89 -1.84 11.13 -10.12
N GLN A 90 -1.75 10.50 -11.29
CA GLN A 90 -0.53 9.86 -11.79
C GLN A 90 -0.32 10.31 -13.22
N SER A 91 0.92 10.53 -13.64
CA SER A 91 1.19 10.81 -15.05
C SER A 91 1.03 9.55 -15.90
N LEU A 92 0.85 9.71 -17.22
CA LEU A 92 0.83 8.57 -18.16
C LEU A 92 2.10 7.73 -18.12
N GLN A 93 3.24 8.32 -17.72
CA GLN A 93 4.50 7.59 -17.54
C GLN A 93 4.39 6.47 -16.49
N TYR A 94 3.62 6.71 -15.41
CA TYR A 94 3.48 5.76 -14.31
C TYR A 94 2.16 4.97 -14.39
N ASN A 95 1.12 5.55 -14.96
CA ASN A 95 -0.17 4.89 -15.14
C ASN A 95 -0.61 4.90 -16.61
N ALA A 96 -0.20 3.88 -17.35
CA ALA A 96 -0.57 3.74 -18.77
C ALA A 96 -2.08 3.55 -18.99
N LEU A 97 -2.83 3.14 -17.97
CA LEU A 97 -4.29 2.98 -18.07
C LEU A 97 -5.02 4.30 -17.87
N GLN A 98 -4.66 5.08 -16.86
CA GLN A 98 -5.48 6.20 -16.36
C GLN A 98 -4.62 7.41 -15.95
N GLY A 99 -3.47 7.60 -16.60
CA GLY A 99 -2.60 8.73 -16.35
C GLY A 99 -3.11 10.04 -16.93
N ASP A 100 -2.51 11.14 -16.47
CA ASP A 100 -2.78 12.53 -16.87
C ASP A 100 -4.23 13.01 -16.64
N ILE A 101 -4.98 12.28 -15.81
CA ILE A 101 -6.31 12.66 -15.34
C ILE A 101 -6.35 12.71 -13.81
N GLN A 102 -7.11 13.67 -13.28
CA GLN A 102 -7.46 13.71 -11.87
C GLN A 102 -8.57 12.70 -11.59
N ARG A 103 -8.29 11.73 -10.71
CA ARG A 103 -9.27 10.71 -10.31
C ARG A 103 -9.79 11.00 -8.91
N TRP A 104 -11.07 11.34 -8.81
CA TRP A 104 -11.77 11.56 -7.56
C TRP A 104 -12.39 10.24 -7.11
N PHE A 105 -11.93 9.72 -5.98
CA PHE A 105 -12.45 8.51 -5.36
C PHE A 105 -13.17 8.84 -4.07
N GLU A 106 -14.06 7.97 -3.63
CA GLU A 106 -14.75 8.15 -2.36
C GLU A 106 -13.74 8.24 -1.19
N PRO A 107 -13.92 9.19 -0.25
CA PRO A 107 -12.95 9.41 0.81
C PRO A 107 -12.94 8.23 1.78
N ILE A 108 -11.77 7.91 2.35
CA ILE A 108 -11.70 7.06 3.55
C ILE A 108 -12.50 7.76 4.66
N THR A 109 -13.36 7.01 5.34
CA THR A 109 -14.28 7.58 6.33
C THR A 109 -13.51 8.16 7.52
N ALA A 110 -14.04 9.22 8.14
CA ALA A 110 -13.38 9.87 9.27
C ALA A 110 -13.05 8.93 10.44
N PRO A 111 -13.90 7.95 10.83
CA PRO A 111 -13.56 6.98 11.87
C PRO A 111 -12.33 6.12 11.52
N VAL A 112 -12.18 5.73 10.25
CA VAL A 112 -11.02 4.94 9.79
C VAL A 112 -9.78 5.82 9.65
N ALA A 113 -9.93 7.02 9.09
CA ALA A 113 -8.85 7.98 8.90
C ALA A 113 -8.18 8.41 10.22
N ASN A 114 -8.98 8.51 11.29
CA ASN A 114 -8.53 8.90 12.63
C ASN A 114 -8.32 7.71 13.58
N GLY A 115 -8.55 6.48 13.10
CA GLY A 115 -8.45 5.25 13.89
C GLY A 115 -7.03 4.92 14.31
N ALA A 116 -6.87 4.26 15.46
CA ALA A 116 -5.58 3.93 16.05
C ALA A 116 -4.71 3.11 15.10
N SER A 117 -5.31 2.14 14.39
CA SER A 117 -4.60 1.25 13.46
C SER A 117 -3.99 2.01 12.28
N LEU A 118 -4.78 2.84 11.58
CA LEU A 118 -4.26 3.60 10.45
C LEU A 118 -3.19 4.61 10.89
N ARG A 119 -3.43 5.31 12.00
CA ARG A 119 -2.47 6.29 12.55
C ARG A 119 -1.14 5.62 12.93
N THR A 120 -1.20 4.40 13.46
CA THR A 120 -0.02 3.60 13.79
C THR A 120 0.75 3.16 12.54
N ILE A 121 0.05 2.69 11.49
CA ILE A 121 0.66 2.32 10.21
C ILE A 121 1.34 3.53 9.56
N LEU A 122 0.68 4.69 9.53
CA LEU A 122 1.23 5.92 9.00
C LEU A 122 2.46 6.40 9.78
N ALA A 123 2.44 6.32 11.11
CA ALA A 123 3.57 6.66 11.96
C ALA A 123 4.76 5.73 11.73
N PHE A 124 4.52 4.42 11.58
CA PHE A 124 5.55 3.45 11.23
C PHE A 124 6.20 3.79 9.89
N CYS A 125 5.41 4.00 8.83
CA CYS A 125 5.91 4.37 7.51
C CYS A 125 6.70 5.68 7.55
N HIS A 126 6.18 6.70 8.23
CA HIS A 126 6.85 8.00 8.34
C HIS A 126 8.23 7.88 8.98
N ARG A 127 8.33 7.12 10.08
CA ARG A 127 9.61 6.87 10.75
C ARG A 127 10.58 6.09 9.85
N LEU A 128 10.14 4.98 9.28
CA LEU A 128 11.00 4.12 8.46
C LEU A 128 11.48 4.84 7.19
N PHE A 129 10.58 5.49 6.45
CA PHE A 129 10.93 6.17 5.22
C PHE A 129 11.73 7.46 5.47
N GLY A 130 11.49 8.15 6.59
CA GLY A 130 12.34 9.26 7.03
C GLY A 130 13.79 8.84 7.33
N GLU A 131 14.00 7.64 7.89
CA GLU A 131 15.34 7.10 8.17
C GLU A 131 16.14 6.84 6.88
N VAL A 132 15.50 6.31 5.83
CA VAL A 132 16.16 6.05 4.54
C VAL A 132 16.20 7.25 3.59
N ALA A 133 15.46 8.32 3.89
CA ALA A 133 15.44 9.57 3.14
C ALA A 133 15.63 10.80 4.04
N PRO A 134 16.80 10.95 4.69
CA PRO A 134 17.04 12.01 5.68
C PRO A 134 17.01 13.43 5.10
N THR A 135 17.06 13.58 3.78
CA THR A 135 16.96 14.87 3.08
C THR A 135 15.52 15.27 2.75
N ALA A 136 14.54 14.39 2.96
CA ALA A 136 13.13 14.68 2.70
C ALA A 136 12.57 15.57 3.82
N LEU A 137 12.28 16.84 3.47
CA LEU A 137 11.77 17.81 4.45
C LEU A 137 10.24 17.73 4.64
N ARG A 138 9.52 17.28 3.60
CA ARG A 138 8.06 17.17 3.58
C ARG A 138 7.61 15.98 2.76
N TRP A 139 6.57 15.33 3.24
CA TRP A 139 5.92 14.20 2.60
C TRP A 139 4.50 14.56 2.17
N HIS A 140 4.19 14.24 0.92
CA HIS A 140 2.82 14.03 0.46
C HIS A 140 2.53 12.54 0.57
N ILE A 141 1.47 12.18 1.28
CA ILE A 141 1.17 10.80 1.63
C ILE A 141 -0.21 10.44 1.13
N GLU A 142 -0.33 9.42 0.29
CA GLU A 142 -1.64 8.92 -0.12
C GLU A 142 -1.93 7.55 0.46
N VAL A 143 -3.18 7.35 0.86
CA VAL A 143 -3.67 6.11 1.40
C VAL A 143 -4.80 5.62 0.52
N HIS A 144 -4.68 4.38 0.04
CA HIS A 144 -5.66 3.71 -0.78
C HIS A 144 -6.12 2.43 -0.07
N GLN A 145 -7.42 2.33 0.18
CA GLN A 145 -8.04 1.05 0.51
C GLN A 145 -8.44 0.39 -0.80
N PHE A 146 -8.03 -0.85 -1.02
CA PHE A 146 -8.43 -1.62 -2.19
C PHE A 146 -9.03 -2.96 -1.81
N ARG A 147 -10.16 -3.30 -2.40
CA ARG A 147 -10.69 -4.67 -2.50
C ARG A 147 -10.68 -5.10 -3.96
N ILE A 148 -9.93 -6.17 -4.23
CA ILE A 148 -9.87 -6.84 -5.53
C ILE A 148 -10.75 -8.08 -5.42
N GLU A 149 -11.81 -8.14 -6.20
CA GLU A 149 -12.76 -9.25 -6.20
C GLU A 149 -12.50 -10.17 -7.41
N ALA A 150 -12.67 -11.47 -7.21
CA ALA A 150 -12.64 -12.46 -8.27
C ALA A 150 -13.95 -13.25 -8.28
N THR A 151 -14.40 -13.65 -9.47
CA THR A 151 -15.55 -14.54 -9.66
C THR A 151 -15.11 -15.79 -10.41
N ALA A 152 -16.02 -16.75 -10.57
CA ALA A 152 -15.76 -17.95 -11.38
C ALA A 152 -15.37 -17.58 -12.82
N ASP A 153 -16.00 -16.54 -13.38
CA ASP A 153 -15.82 -16.14 -14.77
C ASP A 153 -14.73 -15.09 -14.96
N THR A 154 -14.40 -14.30 -13.93
CA THR A 154 -13.49 -13.15 -14.02
C THR A 154 -12.41 -13.20 -12.94
N ALA A 155 -11.15 -13.14 -13.36
CA ALA A 155 -10.03 -13.02 -12.43
C ALA A 155 -10.03 -11.63 -11.77
N GLY A 156 -9.62 -11.57 -10.50
CA GLY A 156 -9.32 -10.30 -9.85
C GLY A 156 -7.92 -9.84 -10.25
N GLU A 157 -7.78 -8.60 -10.71
CA GLU A 157 -6.52 -8.06 -11.23
C GLU A 157 -6.03 -6.89 -10.36
N PRO A 158 -5.09 -7.13 -9.43
CA PRO A 158 -4.60 -6.04 -8.58
C PRO A 158 -3.83 -4.96 -9.35
N THR A 159 -3.00 -5.38 -10.30
CA THR A 159 -2.18 -4.51 -11.16
C THR A 159 -2.52 -4.78 -12.64
N PRO A 160 -3.66 -4.29 -13.15
CA PRO A 160 -4.14 -4.58 -14.51
C PRO A 160 -3.18 -4.10 -15.62
N GLU A 161 -2.33 -3.13 -15.31
CA GLU A 161 -1.23 -2.63 -16.14
C GLU A 161 0.02 -3.53 -16.16
N GLY A 162 0.12 -4.50 -15.24
CA GLY A 162 1.31 -5.33 -15.06
C GLY A 162 2.34 -4.73 -14.10
N SER A 163 3.60 -5.11 -14.28
CA SER A 163 4.72 -4.61 -13.47
C SER A 163 4.94 -3.11 -13.72
N HIS A 164 4.90 -2.30 -12.67
CA HIS A 164 4.90 -0.84 -12.77
C HIS A 164 5.68 -0.19 -11.62
N ARG A 165 5.65 1.15 -11.62
CA ARG A 165 6.06 2.03 -10.53
C ARG A 165 4.94 3.01 -10.27
N ASP A 166 4.79 3.42 -9.02
CA ASP A 166 3.72 4.31 -8.60
C ASP A 166 4.01 5.79 -8.91
N GLY A 167 5.28 6.15 -9.12
CA GLY A 167 5.72 7.52 -9.36
C GLY A 167 5.90 8.32 -8.06
N VAL A 168 6.31 7.62 -7.01
CA VAL A 168 6.53 8.10 -5.65
C VAL A 168 7.92 7.67 -5.17
N ASP A 169 8.27 7.95 -3.91
CA ASP A 169 9.57 7.55 -3.36
C ASP A 169 9.47 6.19 -2.66
N TYR A 170 8.44 6.00 -1.82
CA TYR A 170 8.26 4.78 -1.05
C TYR A 170 6.80 4.30 -1.03
N VAL A 171 6.62 2.99 -0.94
CA VAL A 171 5.32 2.34 -0.91
C VAL A 171 5.29 1.28 0.20
N LEU A 172 4.19 1.27 0.96
CA LEU A 172 3.75 0.13 1.76
C LEU A 172 2.55 -0.50 1.05
N VAL A 173 2.58 -1.81 0.83
CA VAL A 173 1.40 -2.63 0.53
C VAL A 173 1.18 -3.59 1.70
N LEU A 174 0.13 -3.38 2.48
CA LEU A 174 -0.21 -4.18 3.65
C LEU A 174 -1.45 -5.02 3.37
N LEU A 175 -1.36 -6.34 3.59
CA LEU A 175 -2.53 -7.22 3.53
C LEU A 175 -3.42 -6.99 4.74
N VAL A 176 -4.69 -6.68 4.47
CA VAL A 176 -5.71 -6.49 5.51
C VAL A 176 -6.50 -7.76 5.68
N ASN A 177 -6.95 -8.34 4.56
CA ASN A 177 -7.67 -9.59 4.53
C ASN A 177 -7.50 -10.26 3.16
N ARG A 178 -7.63 -11.59 3.11
CA ARG A 178 -7.77 -12.32 1.86
C ARG A 178 -8.68 -13.51 2.12
N GLN A 179 -9.57 -13.78 1.18
CA GLN A 179 -10.55 -14.86 1.33
C GLN A 179 -10.71 -15.61 0.02
N ASN A 180 -10.68 -16.94 0.10
CA ASN A 180 -11.05 -17.85 -0.99
C ASN A 180 -10.34 -17.54 -2.33
N ILE A 181 -9.06 -17.14 -2.31
CA ILE A 181 -8.33 -16.81 -3.55
C ILE A 181 -6.99 -17.52 -3.64
N ALA A 182 -6.71 -18.09 -4.81
CA ALA A 182 -5.39 -18.55 -5.20
C ALA A 182 -4.52 -17.38 -5.72
N SER A 183 -3.20 -17.57 -5.76
CA SER A 183 -2.22 -16.65 -6.37
C SER A 183 -2.13 -15.28 -5.68
N GLY A 184 -2.11 -14.15 -6.40
CA GLY A 184 -1.88 -12.84 -5.79
C GLY A 184 -0.42 -12.64 -5.35
N THR A 185 0.50 -13.23 -6.11
CA THR A 185 1.93 -13.21 -5.87
C THR A 185 2.49 -11.87 -6.32
N THR A 186 3.12 -11.16 -5.39
CA THR A 186 3.92 -9.97 -5.67
C THR A 186 5.20 -10.40 -6.35
N THR A 187 5.59 -9.67 -7.39
CA THR A 187 6.86 -9.85 -8.11
C THR A 187 7.60 -8.53 -8.11
N ILE A 188 8.92 -8.58 -7.87
CA ILE A 188 9.80 -7.41 -7.86
C ILE A 188 10.87 -7.61 -8.92
N HIS A 189 11.06 -6.60 -9.77
CA HIS A 189 12.00 -6.64 -10.88
C HIS A 189 12.94 -5.43 -10.84
N THR A 190 14.15 -5.61 -11.35
CA THR A 190 15.04 -4.50 -11.69
C THR A 190 14.49 -3.68 -12.87
N PRO A 191 15.01 -2.47 -13.12
CA PRO A 191 14.61 -1.65 -14.27
C PRO A 191 14.85 -2.30 -15.64
N ASP A 192 15.83 -3.20 -15.75
CA ASP A 192 16.10 -4.00 -16.97
C ASP A 192 15.23 -5.27 -17.05
N GLY A 193 14.27 -5.46 -16.13
CA GLY A 193 13.26 -6.50 -16.18
C GLY A 193 13.64 -7.84 -15.54
N ARG A 194 14.80 -7.95 -14.88
CA ARG A 194 15.22 -9.16 -14.18
C ARG A 194 14.48 -9.32 -12.85
N LEU A 195 13.97 -10.51 -12.58
CA LEU A 195 13.33 -10.84 -11.30
C LEU A 195 14.34 -10.73 -10.15
N LEU A 196 14.00 -9.93 -9.15
CA LEU A 196 14.73 -9.81 -7.88
C LEU A 196 14.14 -10.70 -6.79
N GLY A 197 12.83 -10.89 -6.80
CA GLY A 197 12.15 -11.77 -5.88
C GLY A 197 10.64 -11.79 -6.10
N ASP A 198 10.01 -12.82 -5.56
CA ASP A 198 8.57 -12.99 -5.54
C ASP A 198 8.13 -13.54 -4.19
N PHE A 199 6.95 -13.14 -3.77
CA PHE A 199 6.35 -13.57 -2.50
C PHE A 199 4.84 -13.32 -2.54
N THR A 200 4.10 -14.02 -1.69
CA THR A 200 2.64 -13.88 -1.63
C THR A 200 2.25 -13.41 -0.24
N LEU A 201 1.52 -12.29 -0.15
CA LEU A 201 0.91 -11.87 1.10
C LEU A 201 -0.26 -12.82 1.40
N THR A 202 -0.15 -13.58 2.48
CA THR A 202 -1.10 -14.65 2.85
C THR A 202 -1.79 -14.39 4.19
N HIS A 203 -1.14 -13.71 5.12
CA HIS A 203 -1.68 -13.43 6.46
C HIS A 203 -1.93 -11.93 6.67
N PRO A 204 -2.95 -11.54 7.45
CA PRO A 204 -3.13 -10.15 7.84
C PRO A 204 -1.83 -9.57 8.40
N LEU A 205 -1.54 -8.32 8.03
CA LEU A 205 -0.31 -7.59 8.33
C LEU A 205 0.94 -8.02 7.56
N ASP A 206 0.87 -9.02 6.67
CA ASP A 206 1.93 -9.23 5.68
C ASP A 206 2.14 -7.94 4.86
N ALA A 207 3.38 -7.50 4.73
CA ALA A 207 3.73 -6.21 4.14
C ALA A 207 4.81 -6.33 3.07
N ALA A 208 4.60 -5.64 1.94
CA ALA A 208 5.67 -5.26 1.02
C ALA A 208 6.04 -3.80 1.28
N LEU A 209 7.31 -3.54 1.55
CA LEU A 209 7.90 -2.20 1.63
C LEU A 209 8.80 -2.00 0.43
N ILE A 210 8.62 -0.91 -0.32
CA ILE A 210 9.25 -0.73 -1.63
C ILE A 210 9.85 0.66 -1.74
N HIS A 211 11.07 0.74 -2.25
CA HIS A 211 11.69 1.98 -2.74
C HIS A 211 11.39 2.10 -4.24
N ASP A 212 10.30 2.80 -4.56
CA ASP A 212 9.64 2.81 -5.88
C ASP A 212 10.58 3.22 -7.05
N PRO A 213 11.50 4.20 -6.91
CA PRO A 213 12.45 4.54 -7.97
C PRO A 213 13.46 3.44 -8.32
N SER A 214 13.69 2.46 -7.44
CA SER A 214 14.75 1.47 -7.59
C SER A 214 14.30 0.17 -8.28
N VAL A 215 13.01 -0.16 -8.19
CA VAL A 215 12.46 -1.45 -8.67
C VAL A 215 11.18 -1.26 -9.45
N TYR A 216 10.72 -2.30 -10.13
CA TYR A 216 9.37 -2.43 -10.66
C TYR A 216 8.63 -3.50 -9.87
N HIS A 217 7.33 -3.33 -9.66
CA HIS A 217 6.55 -4.29 -8.90
C HIS A 217 5.19 -4.56 -9.55
N GLY A 218 4.67 -5.77 -9.37
CA GLY A 218 3.37 -6.17 -9.89
C GLY A 218 2.81 -7.34 -9.11
N VAL A 219 1.51 -7.60 -9.24
CA VAL A 219 0.84 -8.70 -8.53
C VAL A 219 0.10 -9.58 -9.54
N THR A 220 0.31 -10.89 -9.46
CA THR A 220 -0.39 -11.84 -10.34
C THR A 220 -1.91 -11.80 -10.11
N PRO A 221 -2.72 -12.04 -11.15
CA PRO A 221 -4.17 -12.14 -11.00
C PRO A 221 -4.57 -13.19 -9.95
N VAL A 222 -5.66 -12.94 -9.24
CA VAL A 222 -6.26 -13.85 -8.26
C VAL A 222 -7.48 -14.54 -8.86
N ARG A 223 -7.73 -15.79 -8.45
CA ARG A 223 -8.90 -16.58 -8.85
C ARG A 223 -9.53 -17.26 -7.64
N PRO A 224 -10.86 -17.47 -7.63
CA PRO A 224 -11.50 -18.18 -6.54
C PRO A 224 -10.92 -19.60 -6.39
N LEU A 225 -10.73 -20.05 -5.15
CA LEU A 225 -10.46 -21.47 -4.86
C LEU A 225 -11.75 -22.29 -4.98
N GLU A 226 -12.83 -21.76 -4.44
CA GLU A 226 -14.19 -22.30 -4.52
C GLU A 226 -15.06 -21.32 -5.31
N ALA A 227 -15.60 -21.77 -6.46
CA ALA A 227 -16.23 -20.92 -7.46
C ALA A 227 -17.52 -20.21 -6.98
N ASP A 228 -18.20 -20.77 -5.98
CA ASP A 228 -19.50 -20.33 -5.46
C ASP A 228 -19.39 -19.49 -4.18
N LYS A 229 -18.17 -19.23 -3.68
CA LYS A 229 -17.93 -18.44 -2.47
C LYS A 229 -17.31 -17.07 -2.80
N PRO A 230 -17.57 -16.02 -1.99
CA PRO A 230 -16.92 -14.73 -2.14
C PRO A 230 -15.39 -14.88 -2.12
N ALA A 231 -14.72 -14.27 -3.10
CA ALA A 231 -13.28 -14.39 -3.31
C ALA A 231 -12.66 -13.01 -3.49
N PHE A 232 -11.79 -12.58 -2.58
CA PHE A 232 -11.22 -11.24 -2.62
C PHE A 232 -9.86 -11.11 -1.93
N ARG A 233 -9.15 -10.04 -2.30
CA ARG A 233 -7.91 -9.56 -1.68
C ARG A 233 -8.10 -8.11 -1.23
N ASP A 234 -7.93 -7.87 0.06
CA ASP A 234 -8.01 -6.54 0.68
C ASP A 234 -6.61 -6.07 1.04
N VAL A 235 -6.21 -4.92 0.50
CA VAL A 235 -4.94 -4.27 0.84
C VAL A 235 -5.12 -2.80 1.16
N LEU A 236 -4.29 -2.35 2.09
CA LEU A 236 -3.98 -0.94 2.30
C LEU A 236 -2.70 -0.63 1.53
N VAL A 237 -2.73 0.36 0.64
CA VAL A 237 -1.55 0.91 -0.01
C VAL A 237 -1.28 2.30 0.56
N VAL A 238 -0.07 2.54 1.03
CA VAL A 238 0.37 3.85 1.52
C VAL A 238 1.58 4.28 0.72
N THR A 239 1.50 5.43 0.06
CA THR A 239 2.59 5.98 -0.73
C THR A 239 3.13 7.24 -0.10
N PHE A 240 4.46 7.41 -0.15
CA PHE A 240 5.16 8.59 0.33
C PHE A 240 5.90 9.21 -0.86
N LYS A 241 5.61 10.48 -1.10
CA LYS A 241 6.31 11.30 -2.10
C LYS A 241 6.96 12.50 -1.42
N ALA A 242 8.28 12.58 -1.51
CA ALA A 242 9.02 13.72 -1.00
C ALA A 242 8.68 14.93 -1.88
N SER A 243 8.33 16.04 -1.24
CA SER A 243 8.25 17.33 -1.90
C SER A 243 9.46 18.16 -1.47
N ALA A 244 10.20 18.69 -2.45
CA ALA A 244 11.10 19.80 -2.16
C ALA A 244 10.23 20.96 -1.67
N SER A 245 10.53 21.50 -0.49
CA SER A 245 9.86 22.70 0.00
C SER A 245 9.99 23.79 -1.06
N HIS A 246 8.89 24.20 -1.68
CA HIS A 246 8.84 25.57 -2.17
C HIS A 246 8.84 26.44 -0.92
N ALA A 247 9.99 27.07 -0.65
CA ALA A 247 9.97 28.28 0.15
C ALA A 247 9.07 29.26 -0.61
N ALA A 248 7.92 29.59 -0.01
CA ALA A 248 7.12 30.72 -0.42
C ALA A 248 7.91 32.02 -0.19
#